data_AF-A0A0D0BFB7-F1
#
_entry.id   AF-A0A0D0BFB7-F1
#
_cell.length_a   1.000
_cell.length_b   1.000
_cell.length_c   1.000
_cell.angle_alpha   90.00
_cell.angle_beta   90.00
_cell.angle_gamma   90.00
#
_symmetry.space_group_name_H-M   'P 1'
#
loop_
_entity.id
_entity.type
_entity.pdbx_description
1 polymer ?
#
loop_
_entity_poly.entity_id
_entity_poly.type
_entity_poly.pdbx_seq_one_letter_code
_entity_poly.pdbx_strand_id
1 'polypeptide(L)'
;MARKHAWDLALEDAIKSISIRPSLTGYISKGIALCGKGHVREARIAFDVASMFTKQDSTITHFLLLIKAIALFNADQHEEAMLLVKLAAACPNTDILECRVVKTYLHIELGTKALGNARHDEAADHFTTAVNASALSSIFIRQICEDLIVLFGWDLESLLLTAHQKRCQEFLSAGKLAEALEAHKYMMDAIDETAKASCLGWSNEFKEQCSALAAQDDRILGAEIPGQ
;
A
#
# COMPACT_ATOMS: atom_id res chain seq x y z
N MET A 1 18.90 5.58 4.72
CA MET A 1 18.87 5.37 6.19
C MET A 1 17.49 5.04 6.72
N ALA A 2 16.40 5.58 6.16
CA ALA A 2 15.03 5.17 6.47
C ALA A 2 14.82 3.63 6.36
N ARG A 3 15.37 3.04 5.30
CA ARG A 3 15.40 1.58 5.07
C ARG A 3 16.08 0.73 6.16
N LYS A 4 16.87 1.33 7.06
CA LYS A 4 17.56 0.61 8.17
C LYS A 4 16.95 0.91 9.55
N HIS A 5 15.83 1.64 9.59
CA HIS A 5 15.21 2.14 10.83
C HIS A 5 16.16 2.93 11.75
N ALA A 6 17.28 3.43 11.21
CA ALA A 6 18.26 4.24 11.93
C ALA A 6 17.80 5.70 11.94
N TRP A 7 16.63 5.96 12.53
CA TRP A 7 15.95 7.25 12.44
C TRP A 7 16.71 8.38 13.13
N ASP A 8 17.45 8.07 14.20
CA ASP A 8 18.32 9.03 14.89
C ASP A 8 19.41 9.56 13.97
N LEU A 9 20.15 8.65 13.32
CA LEU A 9 21.20 9.01 12.36
C LEU A 9 20.60 9.74 11.14
N ALA A 10 19.44 9.29 10.65
CA ALA A 10 18.75 9.95 9.56
C ALA A 10 18.34 11.39 9.90
N LEU A 11 17.90 11.63 11.13
CA LEU A 11 17.52 12.96 11.60
C LEU A 11 18.77 13.85 11.78
N GLU A 12 19.84 13.31 12.36
CA GLU A 12 21.10 14.04 12.54
C GLU A 12 21.68 14.48 11.19
N ASP A 13 21.76 13.57 10.21
CA ASP A 13 22.25 13.88 8.87
C ASP A 13 21.36 14.91 8.16
N ALA A 14 20.03 14.81 8.32
CA ALA A 14 19.12 15.81 7.76
C ALA A 14 19.34 17.20 8.39
N ILE A 15 19.51 17.27 9.72
CA ILE A 15 19.80 18.53 10.43
C ILE A 15 21.14 19.10 9.97
N LYS A 16 22.18 18.27 9.88
CA LYS A 16 23.50 18.67 9.40
C LYS A 16 23.44 19.20 7.96
N SER A 17 22.75 18.50 7.07
CA SER A 17 22.52 18.92 5.69
C SER A 17 21.84 20.29 5.61
N ILE A 18 20.75 20.49 6.36
CA ILE A 18 20.05 21.78 6.44
C ILE A 18 20.97 22.89 6.97
N SER A 19 21.81 22.60 7.98
CA SER A 19 22.73 23.59 8.55
C SER A 19 23.80 24.06 7.57
N ILE A 20 24.23 23.19 6.65
CA ILE A 20 25.16 23.53 5.58
C ILE A 20 24.43 24.37 4.52
N ARG A 21 23.26 23.91 4.08
CA ARG A 21 22.43 24.63 3.12
C ARG A 21 20.96 24.20 3.25
N PRO A 22 20.06 25.11 3.69
CA PRO A 22 18.62 24.85 3.69
C PRO A 22 18.13 24.50 2.28
N SER A 23 17.37 23.41 2.16
CA SER A 23 16.91 22.89 0.88
C SER A 23 15.64 22.04 1.02
N LEU A 24 14.88 21.92 -0.06
CA LEU A 24 13.71 21.05 -0.16
C LEU A 24 14.02 19.63 0.34
N THR A 25 15.05 18.99 -0.22
CA THR A 25 15.45 17.62 0.12
C THR A 25 15.88 17.48 1.58
N GLY A 26 16.56 18.49 2.14
CA GLY A 26 16.96 18.48 3.55
C GLY A 26 15.74 18.46 4.49
N TYR A 27 14.76 19.32 4.23
CA TYR A 27 13.54 19.37 5.04
C TYR A 27 12.61 18.18 4.82
N ILE A 28 12.52 17.65 3.59
CA ILE A 28 11.84 16.37 3.32
C ILE A 28 12.47 15.25 4.16
N SER A 29 13.80 15.12 4.10
CA SER A 29 14.53 14.08 4.84
C SER A 29 14.30 14.19 6.35
N LYS A 30 14.32 15.43 6.88
CA LYS A 30 13.99 15.72 8.27
C LYS A 30 12.56 15.31 8.61
N GLY A 31 11.59 15.65 7.77
CA GLY A 31 10.18 15.28 7.95
C GLY A 31 9.97 13.76 8.01
N ILE A 32 10.57 13.01 7.08
CA ILE A 32 10.53 11.55 7.05
C ILE A 32 11.16 10.96 8.33
N ALA A 33 12.35 11.43 8.72
CA ALA A 33 13.03 10.93 9.91
C ALA A 33 12.23 11.21 11.20
N LEU A 34 11.62 12.39 11.32
CA LEU A 34 10.75 12.74 12.44
C LEU A 34 9.48 11.87 12.48
N CYS A 35 8.86 11.56 11.34
CA CYS A 35 7.75 10.60 11.27
C CYS A 35 8.18 9.23 11.76
N GLY A 36 9.33 8.71 11.30
CA GLY A 36 9.88 7.43 11.76
C GLY A 36 10.17 7.37 13.26
N LYS A 37 10.38 8.52 13.91
CA LYS A 37 10.52 8.67 15.37
C LYS A 37 9.20 8.90 16.12
N GLY A 38 8.07 9.05 15.42
CA GLY A 38 6.79 9.43 16.02
C GLY A 38 6.67 10.91 16.40
N HIS A 39 7.61 11.77 16.00
CA HIS A 39 7.56 13.22 16.22
C HIS A 39 6.72 13.90 15.13
N VAL A 40 5.43 13.54 15.07
CA VAL A 40 4.54 13.90 13.95
C VAL A 40 4.36 15.42 13.81
N ARG A 41 4.25 16.15 14.92
CA ARG A 41 4.06 17.61 14.89
C ARG A 41 5.28 18.30 14.29
N GLU A 42 6.47 17.92 14.73
CA GLU A 42 7.73 18.45 14.22
C GLU A 42 7.94 18.05 12.74
N ALA A 43 7.50 16.84 12.36
CA ALA A 43 7.52 16.39 10.97
C ALA A 43 6.62 17.26 10.07
N ARG A 44 5.40 17.60 10.51
CA ARG A 44 4.51 18.51 9.77
C ARG A 44 5.18 19.86 9.53
N ILE A 45 5.79 20.46 10.58
CA ILE A 45 6.53 21.72 10.45
C ILE A 45 7.67 21.59 9.43
N ALA A 46 8.42 20.49 9.45
CA ALA A 46 9.48 20.26 8.48
C ALA A 46 8.95 20.18 7.04
N PHE A 47 7.84 19.47 6.81
CA PHE A 47 7.20 19.43 5.49
C PHE A 47 6.61 20.77 5.06
N ASP A 48 6.05 21.55 5.97
CA ASP A 48 5.51 22.87 5.67
C ASP A 48 6.64 23.84 5.28
N VAL A 49 7.80 23.77 5.95
CA VAL A 49 9.00 24.49 5.52
C VAL A 49 9.50 23.97 4.16
N ALA A 50 9.49 22.66 3.92
CA ALA A 50 9.83 22.09 2.62
C ALA A 50 8.93 22.65 1.49
N SER A 51 7.64 22.85 1.77
CA SER A 51 6.69 23.40 0.80
C SER A 51 7.04 24.82 0.32
N MET A 52 7.73 25.62 1.16
CA MET A 52 8.18 26.96 0.77
C MET A 52 9.22 26.91 -0.36
N PHE A 53 9.88 25.77 -0.58
CA PHE A 53 10.87 25.58 -1.64
C PHE A 53 10.27 25.13 -2.97
N THR A 54 8.97 24.84 -3.07
CA THR A 54 8.36 24.37 -4.33
C THR A 54 8.17 25.47 -5.36
N LYS A 55 8.23 26.75 -4.96
CA LYS A 55 8.08 27.92 -5.86
C LYS A 55 6.82 27.88 -6.73
N GLN A 56 5.73 27.30 -6.22
CA GLN A 56 4.46 27.09 -6.95
C GLN A 56 4.57 26.12 -8.14
N ASP A 57 5.64 25.33 -8.22
CA ASP A 57 5.74 24.24 -9.17
C ASP A 57 4.77 23.11 -8.77
N SER A 58 3.82 22.81 -9.65
CA SER A 58 2.78 21.81 -9.40
C SER A 58 3.35 20.40 -9.29
N THR A 59 4.40 20.08 -10.05
CA THR A 59 5.06 18.77 -10.05
C THR A 59 5.80 18.55 -8.73
N ILE A 60 6.60 19.53 -8.29
CA ILE A 60 7.31 19.45 -7.01
C ILE A 60 6.32 19.41 -5.84
N THR A 61 5.24 20.19 -5.92
CA THR A 61 4.19 20.20 -4.89
C THR A 61 3.48 18.84 -4.82
N HIS A 62 3.13 18.25 -5.96
CA HIS A 62 2.54 16.92 -6.04
C HIS A 62 3.44 15.86 -5.40
N PHE A 63 4.71 15.84 -5.79
CA PHE A 63 5.68 14.89 -5.25
C PHE A 63 5.88 15.03 -3.74
N LEU A 64 5.95 16.27 -3.23
CA LEU A 64 6.02 16.55 -1.79
C LEU A 64 4.77 16.05 -1.04
N LEU A 65 3.57 16.22 -1.60
CA LEU A 65 2.34 15.73 -0.99
C LEU A 65 2.33 14.20 -0.88
N LEU A 66 2.80 13.49 -1.90
CA LEU A 66 2.91 12.03 -1.88
C LEU A 66 3.92 11.54 -0.83
N ILE A 67 5.10 12.18 -0.75
CA ILE A 67 6.08 11.86 0.29
C ILE A 67 5.50 12.11 1.69
N LYS A 68 4.83 13.26 1.89
CA LYS A 68 4.19 13.62 3.16
C LYS A 68 3.12 12.60 3.53
N ALA A 69 2.30 12.16 2.57
CA ALA A 69 1.27 11.14 2.78
C ALA A 69 1.87 9.82 3.28
N ILE A 70 2.90 9.30 2.60
CA ILE A 70 3.56 8.04 2.98
C ILE A 70 4.21 8.15 4.35
N ALA A 71 4.96 9.23 4.60
CA ALA A 71 5.66 9.42 5.86
C ALA A 71 4.69 9.53 7.05
N LEU A 72 3.60 10.29 6.90
CA LEU A 72 2.58 10.43 7.94
C LEU A 72 1.79 9.14 8.13
N PHE A 73 1.51 8.40 7.06
CA PHE A 73 0.88 7.09 7.15
C PHE A 73 1.73 6.14 8.01
N ASN A 74 3.03 6.07 7.74
CA ASN A 74 3.96 5.25 8.51
C ASN A 74 4.11 5.70 9.98
N ALA A 75 3.62 6.89 10.32
CA ALA A 75 3.51 7.39 11.70
C ALA A 75 2.07 7.30 12.25
N ASP A 76 1.30 6.33 11.76
CA ASP A 76 -0.09 6.04 12.14
C ASP A 76 -1.09 7.19 11.89
N GLN A 77 -0.78 8.17 11.04
CA GLN A 77 -1.70 9.27 10.68
C GLN A 77 -2.49 8.93 9.40
N HIS A 78 -3.23 7.81 9.41
CA HIS A 78 -3.82 7.23 8.20
C HIS A 78 -4.82 8.15 7.48
N GLU A 79 -5.73 8.79 8.22
CA GLU A 79 -6.76 9.66 7.63
C GLU A 79 -6.16 10.89 6.94
N GLU A 80 -5.18 11.52 7.60
CA GLU A 80 -4.45 12.66 7.04
C GLU A 80 -3.67 12.24 5.80
N ALA A 81 -3.01 11.08 5.83
CA ALA A 81 -2.30 10.54 4.68
C ALA A 81 -3.24 10.32 3.48
N MET A 82 -4.41 9.72 3.69
CA MET A 82 -5.40 9.50 2.63
C MET A 82 -5.94 10.81 2.06
N LEU A 83 -6.12 11.83 2.91
CA LEU A 83 -6.50 13.17 2.45
C LEU A 83 -5.41 13.83 1.60
N LEU A 84 -4.14 13.65 1.96
CA LEU A 84 -3.01 14.16 1.17
C LEU A 84 -2.90 13.48 -0.20
N VAL A 85 -3.18 12.19 -0.32
CA VAL A 85 -3.26 11.52 -1.63
C VAL A 85 -4.38 12.10 -2.49
N LYS A 86 -5.55 12.37 -1.91
CA LYS A 86 -6.65 13.04 -2.62
C LYS A 86 -6.27 14.45 -3.07
N LEU A 87 -5.56 15.19 -2.23
CA LEU A 87 -5.07 16.53 -2.57
C LEU A 87 -4.03 16.48 -3.69
N ALA A 88 -3.09 15.52 -3.65
CA ALA A 88 -2.10 15.32 -4.71
C ALA A 88 -2.76 15.00 -6.06
N ALA A 89 -3.81 14.19 -6.06
CA ALA A 89 -4.57 13.85 -7.27
C ALA A 89 -5.35 15.05 -7.86
N ALA A 90 -5.58 16.10 -7.07
CA ALA A 90 -6.22 17.34 -7.52
C ALA A 90 -5.22 18.38 -8.05
N CYS A 91 -3.90 18.11 -8.00
CA CYS A 91 -2.90 19.01 -8.57
C CYS A 91 -3.07 19.12 -10.10
N PRO A 92 -2.95 20.33 -10.69
CA PRO A 92 -3.01 20.49 -12.14
C PRO A 92 -1.81 19.85 -12.83
N ASN A 93 -2.04 19.24 -14.01
CA ASN A 93 -1.00 18.71 -14.91
C ASN A 93 -0.10 17.61 -14.30
N THR A 94 -0.54 16.92 -13.26
CA THR A 94 0.24 15.87 -12.59
C THR A 94 -0.29 14.48 -12.90
N ASP A 95 0.59 13.48 -12.84
CA ASP A 95 0.22 12.11 -13.14
C ASP A 95 -0.63 11.50 -12.01
N ILE A 96 -1.85 11.08 -12.35
CA ILE A 96 -2.75 10.37 -11.43
C ILE A 96 -2.16 9.00 -11.06
N LEU A 97 -1.21 8.48 -11.86
CA LEU A 97 -0.59 7.18 -11.64
C LEU A 97 0.18 7.10 -10.33
N GLU A 98 1.01 8.10 -10.01
CA GLU A 98 1.77 8.13 -8.75
C GLU A 98 0.82 8.09 -7.55
N CYS A 99 -0.26 8.88 -7.60
CA CYS A 99 -1.31 8.86 -6.59
C CYS A 99 -1.96 7.48 -6.44
N ARG A 100 -2.20 6.77 -7.55
CA ARG A 100 -2.75 5.41 -7.53
C ARG A 100 -1.78 4.43 -6.88
N VAL A 101 -0.50 4.48 -7.23
CA VAL A 101 0.53 3.62 -6.62
C VAL A 101 0.62 3.85 -5.11
N VAL A 102 0.69 5.11 -4.68
CA VAL A 102 0.70 5.44 -3.25
C VAL A 102 -0.58 4.95 -2.58
N LYS A 103 -1.76 5.22 -3.18
CA LYS A 103 -3.05 4.74 -2.66
C LYS A 103 -3.10 3.21 -2.50
N THR A 104 -2.61 2.48 -3.50
CA THR A 104 -2.50 1.01 -3.46
C THR A 104 -1.64 0.58 -2.28
N TYR A 105 -0.46 1.17 -2.12
CA TYR A 105 0.43 0.87 -0.99
C TYR A 105 -0.27 1.12 0.36
N LEU A 106 -0.88 2.29 0.55
CA LEU A 106 -1.57 2.62 1.81
C LEU A 106 -2.67 1.61 2.14
N HIS A 107 -3.45 1.16 1.15
CA HIS A 107 -4.49 0.16 1.38
C HIS A 107 -3.93 -1.24 1.67
N ILE A 108 -2.80 -1.63 1.08
CA ILE A 108 -2.13 -2.90 1.42
C ILE A 108 -1.69 -2.92 2.88
N GLU A 109 -1.13 -1.80 3.36
CA GLU A 109 -0.72 -1.66 4.76
C GLU A 109 -1.92 -1.68 5.71
N LEU A 110 -3.01 -0.96 5.38
CA LEU A 110 -4.25 -1.01 6.16
C LEU A 110 -4.84 -2.42 6.20
N GLY A 111 -4.88 -3.12 5.07
CA GLY A 111 -5.34 -4.51 4.99
C GLY A 111 -4.48 -5.45 5.84
N THR A 112 -3.16 -5.26 5.83
CA THR A 112 -2.22 -6.04 6.66
C THR A 112 -2.42 -5.77 8.15
N LYS A 113 -2.67 -4.52 8.55
CA LYS A 113 -3.00 -4.15 9.94
C LYS A 113 -4.35 -4.73 10.36
N ALA A 114 -5.35 -4.72 9.49
CA ALA A 114 -6.65 -5.33 9.75
C ALA A 114 -6.55 -6.85 9.93
N LEU A 115 -5.77 -7.53 9.08
CA LEU A 115 -5.45 -8.94 9.19
C LEU A 115 -4.76 -9.27 10.53
N GLY A 116 -3.78 -8.47 10.95
CA GLY A 116 -3.11 -8.64 12.25
C GLY A 116 -4.07 -8.55 13.46
N ASN A 117 -5.23 -7.91 13.28
CA ASN A 117 -6.29 -7.79 14.28
C ASN A 117 -7.45 -8.78 14.05
N ALA A 118 -7.29 -9.79 13.18
CA ALA A 118 -8.32 -10.77 12.79
C ALA A 118 -9.62 -10.14 12.23
N ARG A 119 -9.53 -8.97 11.61
CA ARG A 119 -10.66 -8.28 10.97
C ARG A 119 -10.70 -8.59 9.47
N HIS A 120 -11.08 -9.82 9.14
CA HIS A 120 -11.00 -10.37 7.78
C HIS A 120 -11.81 -9.58 6.74
N ASP A 121 -13.02 -9.14 7.06
CA ASP A 121 -13.83 -8.32 6.15
C ASP A 121 -13.16 -6.98 5.80
N GLU A 122 -12.69 -6.26 6.82
CA GLU A 122 -11.98 -4.99 6.65
C GLU A 122 -10.68 -5.18 5.87
N ALA A 123 -9.96 -6.27 6.12
CA ALA A 123 -8.76 -6.62 5.37
C ALA A 123 -9.07 -6.89 3.88
N ALA A 124 -10.12 -7.67 3.60
CA ALA A 124 -10.58 -7.96 2.23
C ALA A 124 -10.99 -6.68 1.49
N ASP A 125 -11.71 -5.76 2.14
CA ASP A 125 -12.12 -4.48 1.56
C ASP A 125 -10.91 -3.60 1.20
N HIS A 126 -9.91 -3.54 2.09
CA HIS A 126 -8.67 -2.82 1.83
C HIS A 126 -7.87 -3.43 0.68
N PHE A 127 -7.68 -4.74 0.65
CA PHE A 127 -6.97 -5.39 -0.46
C PHE A 127 -7.73 -5.26 -1.79
N THR A 128 -9.07 -5.33 -1.76
CA THR A 128 -9.91 -5.07 -2.93
C THR A 128 -9.72 -3.66 -3.45
N THR A 129 -9.71 -2.67 -2.57
CA THR A 129 -9.48 -1.27 -2.95
C THR A 129 -8.08 -1.07 -3.54
N ALA A 130 -7.06 -1.74 -2.97
CA ALA A 130 -5.70 -1.70 -3.50
C ALA A 130 -5.62 -2.28 -4.92
N VAL A 131 -6.17 -3.49 -5.14
CA VAL A 131 -6.16 -4.16 -6.45
C VAL A 131 -6.91 -3.35 -7.50
N ASN A 132 -8.03 -2.72 -7.14
CA ASN A 132 -8.81 -1.90 -8.07
C ASN A 132 -8.09 -0.58 -8.41
N ALA A 133 -7.27 -0.05 -7.51
CA ALA A 133 -6.45 1.13 -7.77
C ALA A 133 -5.24 0.83 -8.67
N SER A 134 -4.77 -0.42 -8.68
CA SER A 134 -3.55 -0.88 -9.35
C SER A 134 -3.77 -1.56 -10.70
N ALA A 135 -4.81 -1.20 -11.47
CA ALA A 135 -5.09 -1.74 -12.81
C ALA A 135 -4.04 -1.34 -13.88
N LEU A 136 -2.76 -1.39 -13.54
CA LEU A 136 -1.61 -0.84 -14.25
C LEU A 136 -0.62 -1.96 -14.52
N SER A 137 0.02 -1.94 -15.69
CA SER A 137 1.10 -2.87 -16.01
C SER A 137 2.34 -2.61 -15.15
N SER A 138 2.96 -3.68 -14.66
CA SER A 138 4.18 -3.69 -13.81
C SER A 138 5.31 -2.80 -14.36
N ILE A 139 5.47 -2.77 -15.68
CA ILE A 139 6.51 -1.99 -16.37
C ILE A 139 6.30 -0.48 -16.19
N PHE A 140 5.05 -0.01 -16.24
CA PHE A 140 4.74 1.42 -16.11
C PHE A 140 4.88 1.92 -14.67
N ILE A 141 4.59 1.05 -13.69
CA ILE A 141 4.71 1.37 -12.26
C ILE A 141 6.18 1.67 -11.89
N ARG A 142 7.11 0.90 -12.45
CA ARG A 142 8.53 0.99 -12.09
C ARG A 142 9.18 2.30 -12.54
N GLN A 143 8.84 2.82 -13.71
CA GLN A 143 9.49 4.00 -14.29
C GLN A 143 9.00 5.31 -13.67
N ILE A 144 7.79 5.33 -13.10
CA ILE A 144 7.15 6.53 -12.55
C ILE A 144 7.43 6.69 -11.05
N CYS A 145 7.68 5.60 -10.34
CA CYS A 145 7.86 5.62 -8.88
C CYS A 145 9.30 5.37 -8.42
N GLU A 146 10.31 5.55 -9.28
CA GLU A 146 11.72 5.27 -8.92
C GLU A 146 12.16 6.01 -7.65
N ASP A 147 11.83 7.30 -7.54
CA ASP A 147 12.20 8.09 -6.36
C ASP A 147 11.49 7.61 -5.08
N LEU A 148 10.22 7.24 -5.17
CA LEU A 148 9.46 6.69 -4.03
C LEU A 148 9.99 5.32 -3.62
N ILE A 149 10.31 4.46 -4.59
CA ILE A 149 10.96 3.16 -4.37
C ILE A 149 12.29 3.37 -3.65
N VAL A 150 13.12 4.31 -4.11
CA VAL A 150 14.41 4.62 -3.48
C VAL A 150 14.22 5.10 -2.04
N LEU A 151 13.30 6.05 -1.82
CA LEU A 151 13.07 6.65 -0.51
C LEU A 151 12.51 5.65 0.52
N PHE A 152 11.51 4.86 0.12
CA PHE A 152 10.75 4.02 1.05
C PHE A 152 11.10 2.52 0.97
N GLY A 153 11.86 2.10 -0.03
CA GLY A 153 12.31 0.71 -0.16
C GLY A 153 11.23 -0.25 -0.66
N TRP A 154 10.28 0.23 -1.46
CA TRP A 154 9.18 -0.57 -1.95
C TRP A 154 9.61 -1.58 -3.02
N ASP A 155 9.00 -2.77 -2.95
CA ASP A 155 8.96 -3.74 -4.03
C ASP A 155 7.51 -3.82 -4.53
N LEU A 156 7.21 -3.01 -5.55
CA LEU A 156 5.83 -2.82 -6.01
C LEU A 156 5.25 -4.07 -6.69
N GLU A 157 6.09 -4.87 -7.35
CA GLU A 157 5.66 -6.12 -7.98
C GLU A 157 5.24 -7.13 -6.92
N SER A 158 6.10 -7.34 -5.90
CA SER A 158 5.80 -8.22 -4.78
C SER A 158 4.60 -7.74 -3.96
N LEU A 159 4.50 -6.43 -3.72
CA LEU A 159 3.37 -5.82 -3.01
C LEU A 159 2.04 -6.11 -3.71
N LEU A 160 1.97 -5.94 -5.03
CA LEU A 160 0.74 -6.16 -5.79
C LEU A 160 0.35 -7.65 -5.79
N LEU A 161 1.31 -8.55 -6.06
CA LEU A 161 1.04 -9.99 -6.00
C LEU A 161 0.54 -10.41 -4.61
N THR A 162 1.20 -9.91 -3.56
CA THR A 162 0.79 -10.16 -2.18
C THR A 162 -0.61 -9.64 -1.89
N ALA A 163 -0.98 -8.46 -2.40
CA ALA A 163 -2.32 -7.90 -2.22
C ALA A 163 -3.40 -8.79 -2.84
N HIS A 164 -3.14 -9.31 -4.05
CA HIS A 164 -4.06 -10.25 -4.70
C HIS A 164 -4.22 -11.54 -3.89
N GLN A 165 -3.11 -12.16 -3.47
CA GLN A 165 -3.14 -13.40 -2.69
C GLN A 165 -3.88 -13.21 -1.36
N LYS A 166 -3.54 -12.14 -0.62
CA LYS A 166 -4.21 -11.83 0.64
C LYS A 166 -5.69 -11.56 0.44
N ARG A 167 -6.10 -10.81 -0.61
CA ARG A 167 -7.52 -10.59 -0.93
C ARG A 167 -8.29 -11.91 -1.05
N CYS A 168 -7.76 -12.89 -1.78
CA CYS A 168 -8.37 -14.20 -1.92
C CYS A 168 -8.49 -14.92 -0.57
N GLN A 169 -7.41 -14.91 0.21
CA GLN A 169 -7.37 -15.57 1.52
C GLN A 169 -8.33 -14.93 2.53
N GLU A 170 -8.46 -13.61 2.52
CA GLU A 170 -9.35 -12.90 3.44
C GLU A 170 -10.82 -13.13 3.11
N PHE A 171 -11.19 -13.18 1.82
CA PHE A 171 -12.54 -13.61 1.44
C PHE A 171 -12.84 -15.02 1.92
N LEU A 172 -11.91 -15.95 1.70
CA LEU A 172 -12.08 -17.33 2.16
C LEU A 172 -12.22 -17.40 3.69
N SER A 173 -11.38 -16.66 4.43
CA SER A 173 -11.40 -16.61 5.90
C SER A 173 -12.66 -15.95 6.46
N ALA A 174 -13.28 -15.05 5.70
CA ALA A 174 -14.58 -14.44 6.02
C ALA A 174 -15.78 -15.34 5.64
N GLY A 175 -15.55 -16.57 5.15
CA GLY A 175 -16.61 -17.49 4.71
C GLY A 175 -17.23 -17.13 3.36
N LYS A 176 -16.61 -16.23 2.59
CA LYS A 176 -17.09 -15.71 1.31
C LYS A 176 -16.46 -16.49 0.15
N LEU A 177 -16.83 -17.77 0.02
CA LEU A 177 -16.21 -18.69 -0.94
C LEU A 177 -16.37 -18.22 -2.41
N ALA A 178 -17.54 -17.71 -2.78
CA ALA A 178 -17.79 -17.23 -4.13
C ALA A 178 -16.88 -16.05 -4.50
N GLU A 179 -16.78 -15.07 -3.60
CA GLU A 179 -15.92 -13.89 -3.75
C GLU A 179 -14.43 -14.28 -3.76
N ALA A 180 -14.04 -15.28 -2.96
CA ALA A 180 -12.67 -15.79 -2.96
C ALA A 180 -12.29 -16.43 -4.31
N LEU A 181 -13.17 -17.24 -4.90
CA LEU A 181 -12.97 -17.86 -6.21
C LEU A 181 -12.97 -16.84 -7.35
N GLU A 182 -13.87 -15.85 -7.30
CA GLU A 182 -13.90 -14.75 -8.27
C GLU A 182 -12.62 -13.90 -8.19
N ALA A 183 -12.19 -13.55 -6.97
CA ALA A 183 -10.97 -12.81 -6.74
C ALA A 183 -9.72 -13.55 -7.22
N HIS A 184 -9.69 -14.88 -7.06
CA HIS A 184 -8.62 -15.76 -7.56
C HIS A 184 -8.58 -15.78 -9.08
N LYS A 185 -9.73 -15.98 -9.74
CA LYS A 185 -9.82 -15.94 -11.19
C LYS A 185 -9.33 -14.60 -11.74
N TYR A 186 -9.82 -13.50 -11.16
CA TYR A 186 -9.37 -12.16 -11.53
C TYR A 186 -7.85 -11.99 -11.39
N MET A 187 -7.26 -12.47 -10.29
CA MET A 187 -5.80 -12.43 -10.11
C MET A 187 -5.08 -13.17 -11.25
N MET A 188 -5.49 -14.40 -11.53
CA MET A 188 -4.86 -15.20 -12.59
C MET A 188 -5.00 -14.56 -13.97
N ASP A 189 -6.10 -13.84 -14.23
CA ASP A 189 -6.28 -13.12 -15.49
C ASP A 189 -5.45 -11.82 -15.55
N ALA A 190 -5.19 -11.19 -14.40
CA ALA A 190 -4.54 -9.87 -14.32
C ALA A 190 -3.01 -9.90 -14.26
N ILE A 191 -2.40 -10.95 -13.68
CA ILE A 191 -0.94 -11.03 -13.51
C ILE A 191 -0.25 -11.66 -14.74
N ASP A 192 1.02 -11.31 -14.96
CA ASP A 192 1.82 -11.85 -16.07
C ASP A 192 2.26 -13.32 -15.84
N GLU A 193 2.78 -13.97 -16.89
CA GLU A 193 3.19 -15.38 -16.84
C GLU A 193 4.32 -15.66 -15.83
N THR A 194 5.20 -14.69 -15.58
CA THR A 194 6.26 -14.82 -14.58
C THR A 194 5.65 -14.83 -13.18
N ALA A 195 4.73 -13.91 -12.90
CA ALA A 195 3.99 -13.85 -11.65
C ALA A 195 3.11 -15.11 -11.45
N LYS A 196 2.44 -15.61 -12.50
CA LYS A 196 1.70 -16.89 -12.47
C LYS A 196 2.61 -18.05 -12.07
N ALA A 197 3.77 -18.17 -12.70
CA ALA A 197 4.74 -19.22 -12.37
C ALA A 197 5.19 -19.13 -10.91
N SER A 198 5.44 -17.91 -10.42
CA SER A 198 5.86 -17.68 -9.02
C SER A 198 4.78 -18.03 -7.99
N CYS A 199 3.49 -17.89 -8.33
CA CYS A 199 2.38 -18.14 -7.41
C CYS A 199 1.68 -19.49 -7.61
N LEU A 200 2.18 -20.37 -8.49
CA LEU A 200 1.54 -21.63 -8.83
C LEU A 200 1.32 -22.54 -7.60
N GLY A 201 2.33 -22.65 -6.72
CA GLY A 201 2.23 -23.44 -5.49
C GLY A 201 1.11 -22.94 -4.58
N TRP A 202 1.11 -21.64 -4.29
CA TRP A 202 0.05 -20.99 -3.52
C TRP A 202 -1.33 -21.16 -4.16
N SER A 203 -1.43 -21.01 -5.49
CA SER A 203 -2.70 -21.14 -6.19
C SER A 203 -3.28 -22.55 -6.11
N ASN A 204 -2.44 -23.59 -6.09
CA ASN A 204 -2.91 -24.97 -5.97
C ASN A 204 -3.44 -25.22 -4.55
N GLU A 205 -2.67 -24.80 -3.54
CA GLU A 205 -3.08 -24.91 -2.14
C GLU A 205 -4.40 -24.15 -1.88
N PHE A 206 -4.54 -22.93 -2.39
CA PHE A 206 -5.77 -22.15 -2.27
C PHE A 206 -6.99 -22.87 -2.88
N LYS A 207 -6.83 -23.49 -4.05
CA LYS A 207 -7.91 -24.28 -4.70
C LYS A 207 -8.28 -25.52 -3.90
N GLU A 208 -7.30 -26.19 -3.30
CA GLU A 208 -7.55 -27.33 -2.41
C GLU A 208 -8.34 -26.90 -1.17
N GLN A 209 -7.97 -25.78 -0.54
CA GLN A 209 -8.72 -25.21 0.59
C GLN A 209 -10.17 -24.89 0.21
N CYS A 210 -10.38 -24.22 -0.94
CA CYS A 210 -11.72 -23.91 -1.44
C CYS A 210 -12.55 -25.18 -1.67
N SER A 211 -11.93 -26.22 -2.25
CA SER A 211 -12.60 -27.50 -2.53
C SER A 211 -12.98 -28.25 -1.25
N ALA A 212 -12.11 -28.21 -0.23
CA ALA A 212 -12.37 -28.80 1.07
C ALA A 212 -13.54 -28.11 1.78
N LEU A 213 -13.60 -26.78 1.71
CA LEU A 213 -14.69 -25.99 2.31
C LEU A 213 -16.03 -26.25 1.60
N ALA A 214 -16.04 -26.26 0.27
CA ALA A 214 -17.24 -26.57 -0.52
C ALA A 214 -17.81 -27.97 -0.17
N ALA A 215 -16.93 -28.97 -0.05
CA ALA A 215 -17.34 -30.32 0.34
C ALA A 215 -17.87 -30.41 1.78
N GLN A 216 -17.50 -29.47 2.66
CA GLN A 216 -18.03 -29.38 4.02
C GLN A 216 -19.42 -28.77 4.03
N ASP A 217 -19.66 -27.69 3.28
CA ASP A 217 -20.96 -27.04 3.17
C ASP A 217 -22.04 -27.98 2.57
N ASP A 218 -21.68 -28.75 1.54
CA ASP A 218 -22.58 -29.75 0.93
C ASP A 218 -23.01 -30.84 1.93
N ARG A 219 -22.12 -31.23 2.85
CA ARG A 219 -22.42 -32.21 3.91
C ARG A 219 -23.33 -31.65 4.99
N ILE A 220 -23.21 -30.36 5.31
CA ILE A 220 -24.08 -29.69 6.30
C ILE A 220 -25.49 -29.56 5.72
N LEU A 221 -25.63 -29.09 4.47
CA LEU A 221 -26.92 -28.99 3.79
C LEU A 221 -27.58 -30.36 3.57
N GLY A 222 -26.79 -31.42 3.30
CA GLY A 222 -27.28 -32.79 3.16
C GLY A 222 -27.72 -33.45 4.48
N ALA A 223 -27.31 -32.95 5.64
CA ALA A 223 -27.66 -33.48 6.95
C ALA A 223 -28.95 -32.86 7.55
N GLU A 224 -29.43 -31.74 7.00
CA GLU A 224 -30.63 -31.03 7.49
C GLU A 224 -31.97 -31.56 6.93
N ILE A 225 -32.00 -32.74 6.30
CA ILE A 225 -33.27 -33.42 5.97
C ILE A 225 -33.48 -34.68 6.84
N PRO A 226 -33.92 -34.54 8.10
CA PRO A 226 -34.63 -35.61 8.79
C PRO A 226 -36.15 -35.41 8.65
N GLY A 227 -36.76 -36.16 7.73
CA GLY A 227 -38.16 -36.57 7.80
C GLY A 227 -39.23 -35.52 7.44
N GLN A 228 -39.69 -35.58 6.19
CA GLN A 228 -41.12 -35.50 5.87
C GLN A 228 -41.48 -36.68 4.97
#